data_AF-A0A5R2NEK2-F1
#
_entry.id   AF-A0A5R2NEK2-F1
#
_cell.length_a   1.000
_cell.length_b   1.000
_cell.length_c   1.000
_cell.angle_alpha   90.00
_cell.angle_beta   90.00
_cell.angle_gamma   90.00
#
_symmetry.space_group_name_H-M   'P 1'
#
loop_
_entity.id
_entity.type
_entity.pdbx_description
1 polymer ?
#
loop_
_entity_poly.entity_id
_entity_poly.type
_entity_poly.pdbx_seq_one_letter_code
_entity_poly.pdbx_strand_id
1 'polypeptide(L)'
;MRKASNLLLLSALLSACSGSSGDWRADAITAAQAKMRGLINNPEATFSHVDLTGDSATGQTCGVVTSKVGIFTRQARFIVYIDGAGPYIEPGLGSSMSQADFDWAWKNDCVNEGYKG
;
A
#
# COMPACT_ATOMS: atom_id res chain seq x y z
N MET A 1 -25.29 -48.50 15.21
CA MET A 1 -24.88 -48.70 13.80
C MET A 1 -24.79 -47.34 13.13
N ARG A 2 -23.64 -47.01 12.52
CA ARG A 2 -23.38 -46.19 11.29
C ARG A 2 -24.41 -45.09 10.94
N LYS A 3 -24.12 -43.83 10.60
CA LYS A 3 -22.96 -43.10 10.01
C LYS A 3 -23.35 -41.59 10.09
N ALA A 4 -22.48 -40.70 10.53
CA ALA A 4 -21.64 -39.80 9.72
C ALA A 4 -22.38 -38.75 8.87
N SER A 5 -21.84 -37.52 8.96
CA SER A 5 -21.95 -36.38 8.03
C SER A 5 -23.20 -35.52 8.06
N ASN A 6 -23.08 -34.36 8.72
CA ASN A 6 -23.48 -33.10 8.08
C ASN A 6 -22.58 -31.97 8.57
N LEU A 7 -21.38 -31.96 8.00
CA LEU A 7 -20.38 -30.91 8.07
C LEU A 7 -20.73 -29.90 6.98
N LEU A 8 -21.78 -29.11 7.19
CA LEU A 8 -22.19 -28.05 6.28
C LEU A 8 -22.73 -26.91 7.12
N LEU A 9 -21.93 -25.87 7.25
CA LEU A 9 -22.31 -24.46 7.17
C LEU A 9 -21.08 -23.65 7.64
N LEU A 10 -20.02 -23.71 6.83
CA LEU A 10 -19.11 -22.57 6.72
C LEU A 10 -19.99 -21.41 6.30
N SER A 11 -20.31 -20.54 7.26
CA SER A 11 -20.93 -19.24 7.03
C SER A 11 -19.97 -18.40 6.21
N ALA A 12 -20.11 -18.60 4.90
CA ALA A 12 -19.84 -17.71 3.80
C ALA A 12 -19.09 -16.42 4.17
N LEU A 13 -17.85 -16.38 3.69
CA LEU A 13 -17.17 -15.19 3.21
C LEU A 13 -18.11 -14.42 2.25
N LEU A 14 -18.94 -13.55 2.82
CA LEU A 14 -19.81 -12.63 2.10
C LEU A 14 -19.61 -11.24 2.70
N SER A 15 -18.40 -10.70 2.52
CA SER A 15 -18.22 -9.24 2.48
C SER A 15 -17.71 -8.85 1.10
N ALA A 16 -18.69 -8.75 0.20
CA ALA A 16 -18.76 -7.74 -0.84
C ALA A 16 -17.57 -7.63 -1.82
N CYS A 17 -17.51 -8.57 -2.76
CA CYS A 17 -17.25 -8.20 -4.15
C CYS A 17 -18.46 -7.41 -4.66
N SER A 18 -18.54 -6.12 -4.33
CA SER A 18 -19.45 -5.19 -5.01
C SER A 18 -18.67 -4.59 -6.16
N GLY A 19 -19.12 -4.87 -7.38
CA GLY A 19 -18.35 -4.65 -8.59
C GLY A 19 -17.85 -3.23 -8.80
N SER A 20 -16.66 -3.13 -9.37
CA SER A 20 -16.40 -2.25 -10.50
C SER A 20 -15.21 -2.80 -11.27
N SER A 21 -15.46 -3.33 -12.46
CA SER A 21 -14.54 -3.02 -13.55
C SER A 21 -14.55 -1.50 -13.72
N GLY A 22 -13.69 -0.75 -13.02
CA GLY A 22 -13.80 0.72 -13.13
C GLY A 22 -12.90 1.61 -12.31
N ASP A 23 -12.54 1.26 -11.07
CA ASP A 23 -11.72 2.16 -10.25
C ASP A 23 -10.32 1.61 -9.99
N TRP A 24 -9.52 1.59 -11.07
CA TRP A 24 -8.11 1.23 -11.02
C TRP A 24 -7.32 2.01 -9.96
N ARG A 25 -7.83 3.17 -9.49
CA ARG A 25 -7.18 3.96 -8.44
C ARG A 25 -7.27 3.27 -7.09
N ALA A 26 -8.44 2.74 -6.74
CA ALA A 26 -8.64 2.00 -5.50
C ALA A 26 -7.79 0.71 -5.48
N ASP A 27 -7.72 0.02 -6.62
CA ASP A 27 -6.88 -1.17 -6.79
C ASP A 27 -5.39 -0.82 -6.68
N ALA A 28 -4.95 0.26 -7.32
CA ALA A 28 -3.56 0.73 -7.27
C ALA A 28 -3.14 1.11 -5.84
N ILE A 29 -3.99 1.84 -5.10
CA ILE A 29 -3.75 2.17 -3.69
C ILE A 29 -3.64 0.89 -2.84
N THR A 30 -4.56 -0.05 -3.03
CA THR A 30 -4.57 -1.32 -2.29
C THR A 30 -3.31 -2.13 -2.58
N ALA A 31 -2.92 -2.24 -3.85
CA ALA A 31 -1.70 -2.92 -4.28
C ALA A 31 -0.44 -2.24 -3.73
N ALA A 32 -0.39 -0.91 -3.71
CA ALA A 32 0.71 -0.15 -3.14
C ALA A 32 0.89 -0.42 -1.65
N GLN A 33 -0.20 -0.38 -0.86
CA GLN A 33 -0.14 -0.70 0.56
C GLN A 33 0.30 -2.15 0.80
N ALA A 34 -0.15 -3.11 -0.02
CA ALA A 34 0.29 -4.49 0.07
C ALA A 34 1.79 -4.65 -0.21
N LYS A 35 2.31 -4.01 -1.27
CA LYS A 35 3.76 -3.97 -1.57
C LYS A 35 4.55 -3.37 -0.40
N MET A 36 4.06 -2.28 0.18
CA MET A 36 4.71 -1.64 1.33
C MET A 36 4.76 -2.54 2.55
N ARG A 37 3.66 -3.22 2.91
CA ARG A 37 3.64 -4.21 4.00
C ARG A 37 4.63 -5.34 3.76
N GLY A 38 4.77 -5.79 2.52
CA GLY A 38 5.76 -6.78 2.10
C GLY A 38 7.19 -6.30 2.27
N LEU A 39 7.49 -5.08 1.81
CA LEU A 39 8.83 -4.47 1.91
C LEU A 39 9.29 -4.35 3.37
N ILE A 40 8.44 -3.83 4.25
CA ILE A 40 8.79 -3.58 5.66
C ILE A 40 8.56 -4.81 6.55
N ASN A 41 8.09 -5.93 5.97
CA ASN A 41 7.73 -7.17 6.66
C ASN A 41 6.84 -6.95 7.90
N ASN A 42 5.84 -6.07 7.76
CA ASN A 42 4.87 -5.81 8.83
C ASN A 42 3.44 -5.75 8.26
N PRO A 43 2.63 -6.82 8.44
CA PRO A 43 1.26 -6.83 7.96
C PRO A 43 0.35 -5.85 8.72
N GLU A 44 0.69 -5.51 9.97
CA GLU A 44 -0.06 -4.58 10.81
C GLU A 44 0.26 -3.10 10.54
N ALA A 45 1.12 -2.82 9.55
CA ALA A 45 1.41 -1.45 9.18
C ALA A 45 0.14 -0.71 8.75
N THR A 46 0.02 0.53 9.23
CA THR A 46 -1.09 1.43 8.95
C THR A 46 -0.65 2.52 7.99
N PHE A 47 -1.59 3.01 7.19
CA PHE A 47 -1.33 3.97 6.13
C PHE A 47 -2.24 5.18 6.31
N SER A 48 -1.69 6.36 6.10
CA SER A 48 -2.38 7.65 6.23
C SER A 48 -1.93 8.58 5.12
N HIS A 49 -2.76 9.57 4.81
CA HIS A 49 -2.47 10.54 3.76
C HIS A 49 -2.16 9.84 2.42
N VAL A 50 -2.96 8.85 2.05
CA VAL A 50 -2.70 8.06 0.84
C VAL A 50 -3.49 8.64 -0.32
N ASP A 51 -2.76 9.20 -1.28
CA ASP A 51 -3.33 9.71 -2.52
C ASP A 51 -2.67 9.02 -3.71
N LEU A 52 -3.42 8.96 -4.80
CA LEU A 52 -2.92 8.53 -6.09
C LEU A 52 -2.84 9.71 -7.04
N THR A 53 -1.67 9.92 -7.60
CA THR A 53 -1.38 10.96 -8.61
C THR A 53 -1.16 10.31 -9.98
N GLY A 54 -1.43 11.06 -11.05
CA GLY A 54 -1.28 10.58 -12.43
C GLY A 54 -2.43 9.69 -12.95
N ASP A 55 -2.10 8.80 -13.91
CA ASP A 55 -3.04 7.91 -14.60
C ASP A 55 -2.70 6.42 -14.44
N SER A 56 -3.45 5.53 -15.09
CA SER A 56 -3.32 4.07 -14.92
C SER A 56 -2.05 3.48 -15.53
N ALA A 57 -1.26 4.25 -16.29
CA ALA A 57 -0.03 3.80 -16.93
C ALA A 57 1.21 4.37 -16.24
N THR A 58 1.18 5.63 -15.81
CA THR A 58 2.36 6.33 -15.27
C THR A 58 2.17 6.86 -13.85
N GLY A 59 0.99 6.67 -13.25
CA GLY A 59 0.68 7.19 -11.92
C GLY A 59 1.44 6.48 -10.80
N GLN A 60 1.24 7.02 -9.60
CA GLN A 60 1.91 6.59 -8.40
C GLN A 60 1.02 6.81 -7.18
N THR A 61 1.16 5.91 -6.21
CA THR A 61 0.57 6.06 -4.89
C THR A 61 1.61 6.63 -3.96
N CYS A 62 1.28 7.75 -3.34
CA CYS A 62 2.11 8.41 -2.34
C CYS A 62 1.38 8.42 -0.99
N GLY A 63 2.12 8.39 0.11
CA GLY A 63 1.53 8.59 1.42
C GLY A 63 2.49 8.33 2.56
N VAL A 64 1.93 8.14 3.76
CA VAL A 64 2.69 7.87 4.97
C VAL A 64 2.34 6.48 5.50
N VAL A 65 3.38 5.70 5.80
CA VAL A 65 3.27 4.41 6.47
C VAL A 65 3.73 4.53 7.91
N THR A 66 2.97 3.97 8.83
CA THR A 66 3.31 3.83 10.24
C THR A 66 3.51 2.36 10.57
N SER A 67 4.68 2.02 11.11
CA SER A 67 5.06 0.63 11.41
C SER A 67 5.88 0.54 12.70
N LYS A 68 5.77 -0.60 13.39
CA LYS A 68 6.59 -0.92 14.56
C LYS A 68 7.95 -1.46 14.12
N VAL A 69 9.02 -0.93 14.73
CA VAL A 69 10.40 -1.40 14.59
C VAL A 69 10.92 -1.69 15.99
N GLY A 70 10.89 -2.96 16.38
CA GLY A 70 11.11 -3.36 17.78
C GLY A 70 10.01 -2.79 18.67
N ILE A 71 10.40 -2.03 19.70
CA ILE A 71 9.46 -1.35 20.62
C ILE A 71 9.03 0.03 20.14
N PHE A 72 9.64 0.56 19.08
CA PHE A 72 9.39 1.91 18.60
C PHE A 72 8.35 1.91 17.47
N THR A 73 7.53 2.95 17.43
CA THR A 73 6.69 3.25 16.26
C THR A 73 7.42 4.26 15.39
N ARG A 74 7.51 3.98 14.09
CA ARG A 74 8.13 4.86 13.09
C ARG A 74 7.12 5.21 12.03
N GLN A 75 7.24 6.42 11.51
CA GLN A 75 6.51 6.89 10.35
C GLN A 75 7.51 7.19 9.24
N ALA A 76 7.16 6.87 8.00
CA ALA A 76 7.94 7.16 6.82
C ALA A 76 7.02 7.49 5.66
N ARG A 77 7.46 8.39 4.79
CA ARG A 77 6.81 8.59 3.49
C ARG A 77 7.10 7.42 2.57
N PHE A 78 6.18 7.11 1.66
CA PHE A 78 6.38 6.08 0.65
C PHE A 78 5.87 6.51 -0.72
N ILE A 79 6.45 5.91 -1.76
CA ILE A 79 6.06 6.07 -3.15
C ILE A 79 6.00 4.68 -3.78
N VAL A 80 4.89 4.36 -4.44
CA VAL A 80 4.75 3.14 -5.24
C VAL A 80 4.23 3.50 -6.61
N TYR A 81 5.02 3.25 -7.65
CA TYR A 81 4.62 3.50 -9.02
C TYR A 81 3.76 2.37 -9.56
N ILE A 82 2.80 2.71 -10.41
CA ILE A 82 1.85 1.75 -11.01
C ILE A 82 2.54 0.86 -12.03
N ASP A 83 3.55 1.39 -12.73
CA ASP A 83 4.39 0.67 -13.71
C ASP A 83 5.22 -0.48 -13.08
N GLY A 84 5.21 -0.58 -11.75
CA GLY A 84 5.91 -1.62 -11.01
C GLY A 84 7.25 -1.17 -10.44
N ALA A 85 7.71 0.06 -10.69
CA ALA A 85 8.87 0.61 -10.01
C ALA A 85 8.59 0.81 -8.51
N GLY A 86 9.58 0.50 -7.68
CA GLY A 86 9.42 0.50 -6.23
C GLY A 86 8.63 -0.70 -5.70
N PRO A 87 8.40 -0.80 -4.38
CA PRO A 87 8.17 0.32 -3.46
C PRO A 87 9.42 1.10 -3.02
N TYR A 88 9.25 2.42 -2.85
CA TYR A 88 10.24 3.30 -2.24
C TYR A 88 9.71 3.84 -0.92
N ILE A 89 10.57 3.83 0.09
CA ILE A 89 10.26 4.30 1.43
C ILE A 89 11.36 5.22 1.90
N GLU A 90 10.97 6.26 2.62
CA GLU A 90 11.91 7.15 3.28
C GLU A 90 12.88 6.34 4.16
N PRO A 91 14.19 6.66 4.12
CA PRO A 91 15.19 6.00 4.94
C PRO A 91 14.80 5.94 6.42
N GLY A 92 14.93 4.75 7.02
CA GLY A 92 14.60 4.50 8.42
C GLY A 92 13.59 3.40 8.68
N LEU A 93 12.82 2.99 7.65
CA LEU A 93 11.88 1.86 7.74
C LEU A 93 12.13 0.73 6.73
N GLY A 94 12.98 0.92 5.72
CA GLY A 94 13.31 -0.11 4.74
C GLY A 94 13.95 0.41 3.45
N SER A 95 14.77 1.47 3.56
CA SER A 95 15.22 2.31 2.44
C SER A 95 15.66 1.52 1.21
N SER A 96 15.16 1.90 0.03
CA SER A 96 15.60 1.39 -1.27
C SER A 96 16.41 2.43 -2.09
N MET A 97 16.55 3.65 -1.58
CA MET A 97 17.35 4.74 -2.16
C MET A 97 17.95 5.65 -1.08
N SER A 98 18.76 6.64 -1.47
CA SER A 98 19.27 7.65 -0.53
C SER A 98 18.18 8.62 -0.09
N GLN A 99 18.38 9.33 1.03
CA GLN A 99 17.42 10.36 1.50
C GLN A 99 17.23 11.47 0.45
N ALA A 100 18.32 11.92 -0.17
CA ALA A 100 18.28 12.99 -1.16
C ALA A 100 17.50 12.58 -2.41
N ASP A 101 17.68 11.34 -2.87
CA ASP A 101 16.94 10.81 -4.02
C ASP A 101 15.45 10.66 -3.68
N PHE A 102 15.14 10.18 -2.47
CA PHE A 102 13.76 10.05 -2.01
C PHE A 102 13.07 11.40 -1.89
N ASP A 103 13.73 12.40 -1.32
CA ASP A 103 13.17 13.74 -1.19
C ASP A 103 12.94 14.42 -2.54
N TRP A 104 13.84 14.19 -3.50
CA TRP A 104 13.66 14.64 -4.87
C TRP A 104 12.45 13.97 -5.52
N ALA A 105 12.35 12.64 -5.45
CA ALA A 105 11.23 11.87 -6.00
C ALA A 105 9.90 12.24 -5.34
N TRP A 106 9.88 12.41 -4.02
CA TRP A 106 8.70 12.87 -3.29
C TRP A 106 8.22 14.23 -3.78
N LYS A 107 9.14 15.18 -3.94
CA LYS A 107 8.78 16.52 -4.43
C LYS A 107 8.29 16.47 -5.88
N ASN A 108 9.02 15.78 -6.75
CA ASN A 108 8.75 15.76 -8.17
C ASN A 108 7.52 14.92 -8.53
N ASP A 109 7.42 13.73 -7.95
CA ASP A 109 6.46 12.72 -8.39
C ASP A 109 5.23 12.66 -7.48
N CYS A 110 5.29 13.15 -6.24
CA CYS A 110 4.09 13.24 -5.39
C CYS A 110 3.56 14.68 -5.36
N VAL A 111 4.35 15.61 -4.81
CA VAL A 111 3.85 16.95 -4.50
C VAL A 111 3.51 17.74 -5.76
N ASN A 112 4.41 17.78 -6.74
CA ASN A 112 4.15 18.52 -7.99
C ASN A 112 3.03 17.90 -8.82
N GLU A 113 2.85 16.58 -8.74
CA GLU A 113 1.77 15.83 -9.41
C GLU A 113 0.42 15.93 -8.67
N GLY A 114 0.36 16.70 -7.58
CA GLY A 114 -0.88 17.07 -6.91
C GLY A 114 -1.27 16.22 -5.71
N TYR A 115 -0.34 15.49 -5.11
CA TYR A 115 -0.51 14.87 -3.79
C TYR A 115 -0.90 15.93 -2.76
N LYS A 116 -1.98 15.72 -2.00
CA LYS A 116 -2.46 16.69 -1.01
C LYS A 116 -2.39 16.19 0.42
N GLY A 117 -2.50 14.88 0.64
CA GLY A 117 -2.31 14.24 1.93
C GLY A 117 -3.42 14.52 2.94
#